data_AF-A0A818LXR6-F1
#
_entry.id   AF-A0A818LXR6-F1
#
_cell.length_a   1.000
_cell.length_b   1.000
_cell.length_c   1.000
_cell.angle_alpha   90.00
_cell.angle_beta   90.00
_cell.angle_gamma   90.00
#
_symmetry.space_group_name_H-M   'P 1'
#
loop_
_entity.id
_entity.type
_entity.pdbx_description
1 polymer ?
#
loop_
_entity_poly.entity_id
_entity_poly.type
_entity_poly.pdbx_seq_one_letter_code
_entity_poly.pdbx_strand_id
1 'polypeptide(L)'
;WKIRAEITCEYPKRTFLNTHGTDVQGRVLRDFGISTGERNDNIWSRRDIHIDQDGSHFSMTLWNSQARLVDRNMVGLNIKFKNVKVSWFDGARILITMADTQLSIA
;
A
#
# COMPACT_ATOMS: atom_id res chain seq x y z
N TRP A 1 -32.57 7.31 15.09
CA TRP A 1 -32.23 7.66 13.70
C TRP A 1 -30.74 7.47 13.51
N LYS A 2 -30.31 6.50 12.67
CA LYS A 2 -28.90 6.12 12.51
C LYS A 2 -28.45 6.62 11.13
N ILE A 3 -27.67 7.70 11.09
CA ILE A 3 -27.12 8.24 9.84
C ILE A 3 -26.02 7.28 9.38
N ARG A 4 -26.26 6.57 8.28
CA ARG A 4 -25.20 5.86 7.55
C ARG A 4 -24.54 6.89 6.64
N ALA A 5 -23.31 7.26 6.96
CA ALA A 5 -22.46 7.99 6.01
C ALA A 5 -21.88 6.95 5.05
N GLU A 6 -22.52 6.79 3.89
CA GLU A 6 -21.87 6.17 2.73
C GLU A 6 -20.85 7.18 2.19
N ILE A 7 -19.57 6.85 2.29
CA ILE A 7 -18.51 7.60 1.62
C ILE A 7 -18.55 7.17 0.16
N THR A 8 -19.40 7.82 -0.64
CA THR A 8 -19.31 7.79 -2.10
C THR A 8 -18.20 8.73 -2.53
N CYS A 9 -17.02 8.16 -2.78
CA CYS A 9 -15.94 8.92 -3.39
C CYS A 9 -16.16 8.87 -4.91
N GLU A 10 -16.66 9.96 -5.49
CA GLU A 10 -16.72 10.14 -6.94
C GLU A 10 -15.30 10.37 -7.45
N TYR A 11 -14.66 9.32 -7.94
CA TYR A 11 -13.31 9.41 -8.50
C TYR A 11 -13.35 9.84 -9.97
N PRO A 12 -12.59 10.88 -10.39
CA PRO A 12 -12.45 11.22 -11.80
C PRO A 12 -11.73 10.11 -12.60
N LYS A 13 -12.19 9.94 -13.83
CA LYS A 13 -11.98 8.80 -14.74
C LYS A 13 -10.52 8.57 -15.14
N ARG A 14 -9.90 7.51 -14.62
CA ARG A 14 -9.21 6.40 -15.35
C ARG A 14 -8.33 5.60 -14.38
N THR A 15 -8.96 4.71 -13.62
CA THR A 15 -8.28 3.68 -12.84
C THR A 15 -8.07 2.46 -13.74
N PHE A 16 -6.87 2.25 -14.27
CA PHE A 16 -6.54 0.94 -14.82
C PHE A 16 -6.13 0.04 -13.66
N LEU A 17 -7.03 -0.83 -13.23
CA LEU A 17 -6.72 -1.89 -12.29
C LEU A 17 -6.26 -3.10 -13.09
N ASN A 18 -5.01 -3.54 -12.93
CA ASN A 18 -4.71 -4.91 -13.33
C ASN A 18 -5.47 -5.83 -12.35
N THR A 19 -6.37 -6.67 -12.87
CA THR A 19 -7.18 -7.59 -12.05
C THR A 19 -6.38 -8.79 -11.58
N HIS A 20 -5.22 -9.07 -12.19
CA HIS A 20 -4.34 -10.16 -11.82
C HIS A 20 -3.29 -9.70 -10.80
N GLY A 21 -3.10 -10.52 -9.77
CA GLY A 21 -2.00 -10.34 -8.83
C GLY A 21 -0.66 -10.30 -9.55
N THR A 22 0.12 -9.27 -9.30
CA THR A 22 1.46 -9.10 -9.86
C THR A 22 2.49 -9.20 -8.74
N ASP A 23 3.61 -9.86 -9.01
CA ASP A 23 4.75 -9.87 -8.11
C ASP A 23 5.63 -8.66 -8.40
N VAL A 24 5.97 -7.90 -7.35
CA VAL A 24 6.79 -6.69 -7.43
C VAL A 24 7.98 -6.85 -6.51
N GLN A 25 9.17 -6.53 -7.00
CA GLN A 25 10.37 -6.40 -6.18
C GLN A 25 10.97 -5.02 -6.39
N GLY A 26 11.45 -4.40 -5.32
CA GLY A 26 12.06 -3.08 -5.43
C GLY A 26 12.71 -2.62 -4.15
N ARG A 27 13.43 -1.50 -4.26
CA ARG A 27 14.13 -0.87 -3.15
C ARG A 27 13.27 0.24 -2.57
N VAL A 28 13.12 0.29 -1.25
CA VAL A 28 12.41 1.38 -0.58
C VAL A 28 13.25 2.66 -0.67
N LEU A 29 12.71 3.66 -1.35
CA LEU A 29 13.31 4.99 -1.46
C LEU A 29 12.90 5.90 -0.29
N ARG A 30 11.65 5.76 0.16
CA ARG A 30 11.08 6.61 1.22
C ARG A 30 10.12 5.83 2.09
N ASP A 31 10.16 6.16 3.37
CA ASP A 31 9.30 5.61 4.40
C ASP A 31 8.69 6.76 5.19
N PHE A 32 7.37 6.80 5.27
CA PHE A 32 6.63 7.86 5.96
C PHE A 32 6.33 7.52 7.42
N GLY A 33 6.80 6.36 7.90
CA GLY A 33 6.55 5.89 9.26
C GLY A 33 5.18 5.24 9.41
N ILE A 34 4.99 4.59 10.56
CA ILE A 34 3.76 3.88 10.89
C ILE A 34 2.78 4.86 11.53
N SER A 35 1.58 4.96 10.97
CA SER A 35 0.42 5.59 11.57
C SER A 35 -0.49 4.52 12.18
N THR A 36 -1.03 4.78 13.35
CA THR A 36 -2.01 3.88 14.01
C THR A 36 -3.26 4.65 14.37
N GLY A 37 -4.39 3.95 14.44
CA GLY A 37 -5.61 4.52 14.97
C GLY A 37 -6.61 3.45 15.36
N GLU A 38 -7.74 3.91 15.89
CA GLU A 38 -8.82 3.06 16.35
C GLU A 38 -10.15 3.62 15.85
N ARG A 39 -11.02 2.75 15.33
CA ARG A 39 -12.38 3.12 14.95
C ARG A 39 -13.32 1.95 15.17
N ASN A 40 -14.35 2.15 16.00
CA ASN A 40 -15.34 1.12 16.34
C ASN A 40 -14.69 -0.20 16.80
N ASP A 41 -13.82 -0.11 17.82
CA ASP A 41 -13.05 -1.23 18.39
C ASP A 41 -12.09 -1.94 17.41
N ASN A 42 -11.95 -1.40 16.20
CA ASN A 42 -11.01 -1.92 15.21
C ASN A 42 -9.74 -1.06 15.21
N ILE A 43 -8.64 -1.68 15.65
CA ILE A 43 -7.31 -1.07 15.63
C ILE A 43 -6.71 -1.28 14.25
N TRP A 44 -6.27 -0.18 13.63
CA TRP A 44 -5.59 -0.22 12.34
C TRP A 44 -4.17 0.33 12.46
N SER A 45 -3.28 -0.22 11.64
CA SER A 45 -1.99 0.40 11.34
C SER A 45 -1.83 0.59 9.84
N ARG A 46 -1.23 1.70 9.46
CA ARG A 46 -0.95 2.07 8.09
C ARG A 46 0.50 2.51 7.98
N ARG A 47 1.18 2.12 6.91
CA ARG A 47 2.50 2.64 6.57
C ARG A 47 2.57 2.90 5.08
N ASP A 48 2.87 4.14 4.72
CA ASP A 48 3.09 4.50 3.33
C ASP A 48 4.60 4.44 3.03
N ILE A 49 4.94 3.90 1.87
CA ILE A 49 6.32 3.79 1.38
C ILE A 49 6.38 4.09 -0.11
N HIS A 50 7.54 4.59 -0.57
CA HIS A 50 7.87 4.68 -1.99
C HIS A 50 8.93 3.66 -2.36
N ILE A 51 8.71 2.98 -3.47
CA ILE A 51 9.53 1.88 -3.94
C ILE A 51 10.04 2.22 -5.34
N ASP A 52 11.30 1.95 -5.59
CA ASP A 52 11.88 1.90 -6.93
C ASP A 52 12.01 0.46 -7.40
N GLN A 53 11.44 0.18 -8.57
CA GLN A 53 11.63 -1.07 -9.29
C GLN A 53 12.19 -0.73 -10.67
N ASP A 54 13.47 -1.00 -10.87
CA ASP A 54 14.17 -0.83 -12.15
C ASP A 54 13.98 0.57 -12.78
N GLY A 55 14.00 1.63 -11.95
CA GLY A 55 13.79 3.02 -12.35
C GLY A 55 12.33 3.45 -12.44
N SER A 56 11.38 2.54 -12.14
CA SER A 56 9.96 2.87 -12.00
C SER A 56 9.59 3.10 -10.55
N HIS A 57 9.06 4.28 -10.26
CA HIS A 57 8.66 4.65 -8.90
C HIS A 57 7.20 4.30 -8.62
N PHE A 58 6.96 3.67 -7.48
CA PHE A 58 5.65 3.25 -7.02
C PHE A 58 5.39 3.77 -5.61
N SER A 59 4.17 4.24 -5.36
CA SER A 59 3.67 4.48 -4.00
C SER A 59 2.92 3.25 -3.51
N MET A 60 3.09 2.88 -2.25
CA MET A 60 2.39 1.75 -1.66
C MET A 60 1.93 2.09 -0.24
N THR A 61 0.74 1.61 0.09
CA THR A 61 0.19 1.63 1.45
C THR A 61 0.12 0.21 2.00
N LEU A 62 0.81 -0.04 3.11
CA LEU A 62 0.76 -1.28 3.88
C LEU A 62 -0.26 -1.15 5.02
N TRP A 63 -0.96 -2.23 5.34
CA TRP A 63 -1.96 -2.25 6.41
C TRP A 63 -1.66 -3.30 7.47
N ASN A 64 -2.07 -3.02 8.71
CA ASN A 64 -2.08 -3.96 9.83
C ASN A 64 -0.73 -4.66 10.03
N SER A 65 -0.69 -5.99 9.95
CA SER A 65 0.53 -6.79 10.11
C SER A 65 1.62 -6.43 9.09
N GLN A 66 1.26 -6.03 7.86
CA GLN A 66 2.23 -5.62 6.84
C GLN A 66 2.91 -4.30 7.20
N ALA A 67 2.14 -3.35 7.76
CA ALA A 67 2.69 -2.06 8.19
C ALA A 67 3.72 -2.21 9.32
N ARG A 68 3.54 -3.22 10.17
CA ARG A 68 4.37 -3.53 11.35
C ARG A 68 5.45 -4.58 11.09
N LEU A 69 5.63 -5.01 9.84
CA LEU A 69 6.60 -6.08 9.53
C LEU A 69 8.05 -5.67 9.83
N VAL A 70 8.32 -4.37 9.88
CA VAL A 70 9.63 -3.81 10.20
C VAL A 70 9.46 -2.75 11.28
N ASP A 71 10.01 -3.00 12.48
CA ASP A 71 9.95 -2.06 13.61
C ASP A 71 10.84 -0.82 13.44
N ARG A 72 11.66 -0.80 12.38
CA ARG A 72 12.60 0.27 12.04
C ARG A 72 12.32 0.88 10.67
N ASN A 73 13.05 1.95 10.34
CA ASN A 73 13.01 2.58 9.03
C ASN A 73 13.26 1.55 7.90
N MET A 74 12.41 1.55 6.88
CA MET A 74 12.51 0.64 5.74
C MET A 74 13.37 1.18 4.60
N VAL A 75 13.80 2.45 4.64
CA VAL A 75 14.62 3.07 3.58
C VAL A 75 15.86 2.23 3.28
N GLY A 76 16.06 1.95 2.00
CA GLY A 76 17.19 1.18 1.48
C GLY A 76 16.98 -0.33 1.47
N LEU A 77 15.93 -0.86 2.11
CA LEU A 77 15.61 -2.29 2.09
C LEU A 77 15.12 -2.72 0.70
N ASN A 78 15.50 -3.94 0.31
CA ASN A 78 14.92 -4.62 -0.83
C ASN A 78 13.72 -5.42 -0.35
N ILE A 79 12.57 -5.14 -0.94
CA ILE A 79 11.32 -5.77 -0.57
C ILE A 79 10.68 -6.43 -1.77
N LYS A 80 10.10 -7.59 -1.53
CA LYS A 80 9.34 -8.36 -2.51
C LYS A 80 7.92 -8.51 -2.02
N PHE A 81 6.99 -8.10 -2.88
CA PHE A 81 5.57 -8.29 -2.72
C PHE A 81 5.10 -9.33 -3.71
N LYS A 82 4.32 -10.29 -3.22
CA LYS A 82 3.59 -11.21 -4.09
C LYS A 82 2.13 -10.86 -4.10
N ASN A 83 1.51 -10.98 -5.27
CA ASN A 83 0.08 -10.78 -5.44
C ASN A 83 -0.38 -9.37 -5.00
N VAL A 84 0.24 -8.34 -5.56
CA VAL A 84 -0.22 -6.93 -5.43
C VAL A 84 -0.95 -6.49 -6.68
N LYS A 85 -1.85 -5.52 -6.54
CA LYS A 85 -2.51 -4.88 -7.68
C LYS A 85 -1.84 -3.56 -7.99
N VAL A 86 -1.51 -3.35 -9.26
CA VAL A 86 -1.04 -2.06 -9.75
C VAL A 86 -2.25 -1.24 -10.17
N SER A 87 -2.31 0.00 -9.68
CA SER A 87 -3.33 0.99 -10.00
C SER A 87 -2.67 2.32 -10.38
N TRP A 88 -3.45 3.20 -10.97
CA TRP A 88 -3.04 4.54 -11.34
C TRP A 88 -3.99 5.54 -10.71
N PHE A 89 -3.43 6.54 -10.02
CA PHE A 89 -4.18 7.62 -9.42
C PHE A 89 -3.46 8.94 -9.70
N ASP A 90 -4.15 9.86 -10.37
CA ASP A 90 -3.62 11.19 -10.71
C ASP A 90 -2.24 11.14 -11.41
N GLY A 91 -2.06 10.18 -12.32
CA GLY A 91 -0.79 9.95 -13.02
C GLY A 91 0.29 9.21 -12.21
N ALA A 92 0.11 9.01 -10.91
CA ALA A 92 1.01 8.23 -10.06
C ALA A 92 0.68 6.73 -10.13
N ARG A 93 1.73 5.90 -10.14
CA ARG A 93 1.62 4.44 -10.01
C ARG A 93 1.50 4.06 -8.55
N ILE A 94 0.42 3.38 -8.20
CA ILE A 94 0.13 2.93 -6.84
C ILE A 94 0.06 1.40 -6.81
N LEU A 95 0.70 0.80 -5.81
CA LEU A 95 0.57 -0.60 -5.50
C LEU A 95 -0.41 -0.77 -4.34
N ILE A 96 -1.44 -1.57 -4.57
CA ILE A 96 -2.50 -1.86 -3.61
C ILE A 96 -2.22 -3.25 -3.04
N THR A 97 -2.01 -3.32 -1.72
CA THR A 97 -1.93 -4.57 -0.99
C THR A 97 -3.32 -5.17 -0.81
N MET A 98 -3.45 -6.44 -1.18
CA MET A 98 -4.62 -7.28 -0.92
C MET A 98 -4.46 -8.01 0.42
N ALA A 99 -5.53 -8.62 0.92
CA ALA A 99 -5.51 -9.38 2.17
C ALA A 99 -4.54 -10.59 2.12
N ASP A 100 -4.31 -11.14 0.93
CA ASP A 100 -3.43 -12.26 0.64
C ASP A 100 -2.07 -11.83 0.05
N THR A 101 -1.78 -10.52 0.01
CA THR A 101 -0.45 -10.04 -0.39
C THR A 101 0.60 -10.50 0.61
N GLN A 102 1.59 -11.21 0.12
CA GLN A 102 2.76 -11.61 0.91
C GLN A 102 3.86 -10.58 0.76
N LEU A 103 4.46 -10.17 1.87
CA LEU A 103 5.62 -9.29 1.91
C LEU A 103 6.80 -10.06 2.50
N SER A 104 7.94 -9.99 1.81
CA SER A 104 9.23 -10.50 2.30
C SER A 104 10.32 -9.47 2.07
N ILE A 105 11.28 -9.41 2.99
CA ILE A 105 12.48 -8.58 2.88
C ILE A 105 13.61 -9.49 2.39
N ALA A 106 14.31 -9.06 1.34
CA ALA A 106 15.43 -9.79 0.74
C ALA A 106 16.77 -9.29 1.27
#